data_AF-A0A3A5QK70-F1
#
_entry.id   AF-A0A3A5QK70-F1
#
_cell.length_a   1.000
_cell.length_b   1.000
_cell.length_c   1.000
_cell.angle_alpha   90.00
_cell.angle_beta   90.00
_cell.angle_gamma   90.00
#
_symmetry.space_group_name_H-M   'P 1'
#
loop_
_entity.id
_entity.type
_entity.pdbx_description
1 polymer ?
#
loop_
_entity_poly.entity_id
_entity_poly.type
_entity_poly.pdbx_seq_one_letter_code
_entity_poly.pdbx_strand_id
1 'polypeptide(L)'
;MERYELEESREYKVAMVLEDALNNTCFDYKMFAESVKYYHPTLQQNLFRLIREIINVQADVNRYYDARNKASHEVAKKLKVVVENECLPYI
;
A
#
# COMPACT_ATOMS: atom_id res chain seq x y z
N MET A 1 11.79 10.54 10.45
CA MET A 1 12.62 10.20 9.28
C MET A 1 12.57 11.39 8.36
N GLU A 2 13.72 11.96 8.05
CA GLU A 2 13.79 13.05 7.09
C GLU A 2 13.51 12.52 5.68
N ARG A 3 13.01 13.39 4.79
CA ARG A 3 12.62 12.98 3.43
C ARG A 3 13.77 12.34 2.66
N TYR A 4 14.99 12.84 2.82
CA TYR A 4 16.18 12.30 2.15
C TYR A 4 16.51 10.87 2.62
N GLU A 5 16.29 10.55 3.90
CA GLU A 5 16.55 9.21 4.45
C GLU A 5 15.56 8.19 3.87
N LEU A 6 14.29 8.62 3.71
CA LEU A 6 13.27 7.79 3.09
C LEU A 6 13.60 7.54 1.62
N GLU A 7 13.95 8.57 0.86
CA GLU A 7 14.25 8.47 -0.58
C GLU A 7 15.43 7.52 -0.87
N GLU A 8 16.39 7.39 0.05
CA GLU A 8 17.51 6.45 -0.08
C GLU A 8 17.18 5.01 0.34
N SER A 9 16.08 4.79 1.05
CA SER A 9 15.67 3.46 1.51
C SER A 9 15.38 2.49 0.36
N ARG A 10 15.58 1.19 0.63
CA ARG A 10 15.24 0.13 -0.33
C ARG A 10 13.73 0.15 -0.63
N GLU A 11 12.92 0.39 0.38
CA GLU A 11 11.47 0.39 0.34
C GLU A 11 10.96 1.50 -0.56
N TYR A 12 11.52 2.71 -0.47
CA TYR A 12 11.17 3.82 -1.36
C TYR A 12 11.53 3.51 -2.82
N LYS A 13 12.71 2.94 -3.07
CA LYS A 13 13.12 2.54 -4.43
C LYS A 13 12.16 1.50 -5.03
N VAL A 14 11.70 0.53 -4.23
CA VAL A 14 10.66 -0.44 -4.65
C VAL A 14 9.31 0.25 -4.88
N ALA A 15 8.92 1.21 -4.03
CA ALA A 15 7.68 1.96 -4.19
C ALA A 15 7.66 2.78 -5.49
N MET A 16 8.80 3.35 -5.90
CA MET A 16 8.93 4.06 -7.18
C MET A 16 8.78 3.14 -8.40
N VAL A 17 9.29 1.91 -8.34
CA VAL A 17 9.07 0.91 -9.40
C VAL A 17 7.59 0.54 -9.52
N LEU A 18 6.90 0.43 -8.39
CA LEU A 18 5.45 0.20 -8.39
C LEU A 18 4.69 1.41 -8.91
N GLU A 19 5.08 2.63 -8.54
CA GLU A 19 4.47 3.87 -9.04
C GLU A 19 4.58 3.99 -10.56
N ASP A 20 5.75 3.74 -11.13
CA ASP A 20 5.96 3.70 -12.58
C ASP A 20 5.06 2.66 -13.26
N ALA A 21 4.97 1.46 -12.68
CA ALA A 21 4.08 0.41 -13.19
C ALA A 21 2.60 0.83 -13.16
N LEU A 22 2.16 1.54 -12.11
CA LEU A 22 0.78 2.02 -11.96
C LEU A 22 0.46 3.22 -12.85
N ASN A 23 1.46 4.02 -13.24
CA ASN A 23 1.31 5.14 -14.16
C ASN A 23 1.13 4.68 -15.63
N ASN A 24 1.33 3.38 -15.90
CA ASN A 24 1.11 2.79 -17.21
C ASN A 24 -0.39 2.55 -17.50
N THR A 25 -0.90 3.06 -18.63
CA THR A 25 -2.32 2.90 -19.05
C THR A 25 -2.75 1.45 -19.27
N CYS A 26 -1.80 0.52 -19.39
CA CYS A 26 -2.03 -0.90 -19.63
C CYS A 26 -1.92 -1.76 -18.35
N PHE A 27 -1.75 -1.16 -17.17
CA PHE A 27 -1.64 -1.92 -15.92
C PHE A 27 -2.98 -2.58 -15.55
N ASP A 28 -3.03 -3.91 -15.54
CA ASP A 28 -4.21 -4.67 -15.14
C ASP A 28 -4.16 -5.02 -13.64
N TYR A 29 -4.90 -4.25 -12.85
CA TYR A 29 -5.04 -4.44 -11.41
C TYR A 29 -5.55 -5.83 -11.02
N LYS A 30 -6.46 -6.42 -11.82
CA LYS A 30 -7.03 -7.74 -11.51
C LYS A 30 -5.98 -8.82 -11.77
N MET A 31 -5.26 -8.73 -12.88
CA MET A 31 -4.21 -9.70 -13.21
C MET A 31 -3.03 -9.61 -12.23
N PHE A 32 -2.66 -8.40 -11.80
CA PHE A 32 -1.68 -8.22 -10.73
C PHE A 32 -2.12 -8.91 -9.44
N ALA A 33 -3.34 -8.66 -8.97
CA ALA A 33 -3.87 -9.28 -7.76
C ALA A 33 -3.94 -10.81 -7.88
N GLU A 34 -4.33 -11.33 -9.05
CA GLU A 34 -4.37 -12.77 -9.31
C GLU A 34 -2.98 -13.40 -9.27
N SER A 35 -1.94 -12.66 -9.66
CA SER A 35 -0.56 -13.15 -9.61
C SER A 35 -0.03 -13.35 -8.18
N VAL A 36 -0.54 -12.58 -7.21
CA VAL A 36 -0.11 -12.63 -5.80
C VAL A 36 -0.38 -14.01 -5.17
N LYS A 37 -1.43 -14.71 -5.62
CA LYS A 37 -1.78 -16.05 -5.09
C LYS A 37 -0.68 -17.09 -5.31
N TYR A 38 0.25 -16.83 -6.24
CA TYR A 38 1.38 -17.71 -6.54
C TYR A 38 2.63 -17.39 -5.71
N TYR A 39 2.63 -16.33 -4.89
CA TYR A 39 3.74 -16.07 -3.95
C TYR A 39 3.81 -17.15 -2.88
N HIS A 40 5.00 -17.34 -2.29
CA HIS A 40 5.14 -18.15 -1.08
C HIS A 40 4.18 -17.64 0.02
N PRO A 41 3.50 -18.50 0.80
CA PRO A 41 2.51 -18.07 1.80
C PRO A 41 3.01 -17.00 2.78
N THR A 42 4.26 -17.11 3.25
CA THR A 42 4.89 -16.09 4.11
C THR A 42 5.00 -14.73 3.40
N LEU A 43 5.28 -14.72 2.10
CA LEU A 43 5.34 -13.47 1.32
C LEU A 43 3.94 -12.89 1.07
N GLN A 44 2.91 -13.73 0.90
CA GLN A 44 1.52 -13.27 0.84
C GLN A 44 1.13 -12.54 2.13
N GLN A 45 1.50 -13.09 3.29
CA GLN A 45 1.27 -12.46 4.58
C GLN A 45 2.07 -11.16 4.76
N ASN A 46 3.34 -11.15 4.35
CA ASN A 46 4.15 -9.92 4.38
C ASN A 46 3.58 -8.84 3.47
N LEU A 47 3.08 -9.20 2.28
CA LEU A 47 2.39 -8.26 1.39
C LEU A 47 1.12 -7.72 2.04
N PHE A 48 0.35 -8.55 2.74
CA PHE A 48 -0.84 -8.06 3.46
C PHE A 48 -0.47 -7.07 4.58
N ARG A 49 0.64 -7.30 5.30
CA ARG A 49 1.19 -6.34 6.27
C ARG A 49 1.57 -5.02 5.58
N LEU A 50 2.20 -5.08 4.41
CA LEU A 50 2.51 -3.88 3.61
C LEU A 50 1.23 -3.13 3.21
N ILE A 51 0.19 -3.84 2.75
CA ILE A 51 -1.11 -3.24 2.39
C ILE A 51 -1.73 -2.53 3.60
N ARG A 52 -1.64 -3.11 4.80
CA ARG A 52 -2.10 -2.47 6.04
C ARG A 52 -1.38 -1.14 6.30
N GLU A 53 -0.06 -1.11 6.20
CA GLU A 53 0.70 0.14 6.38
C GLU A 53 0.37 1.18 5.30
N ILE A 54 0.16 0.75 4.06
CA ILE A 54 -0.32 1.64 2.98
C ILE A 54 -1.69 2.22 3.34
N ILE A 55 -2.64 1.42 3.86
CA ILE A 55 -3.95 1.92 4.31
C ILE A 55 -3.79 2.97 5.41
N ASN A 56 -2.92 2.71 6.41
CA ASN A 56 -2.65 3.66 7.50
C ASN A 56 -2.16 5.02 6.98
N VAL A 57 -1.19 5.00 6.05
CA VAL A 57 -0.67 6.23 5.41
C VAL A 57 -1.75 6.91 4.55
N GLN A 58 -2.50 6.15 3.75
CA GLN A 58 -3.55 6.71 2.89
C GLN A 58 -4.69 7.34 3.69
N ALA A 59 -4.97 6.83 4.89
CA ALA A 59 -5.97 7.32 5.83
C ALA A 59 -5.50 8.52 6.69
N ASP A 60 -4.20 8.84 6.70
CA ASP A 60 -3.66 9.94 7.50
C ASP A 60 -4.26 11.28 7.06
N VAL A 61 -4.85 12.00 8.03
CA VAL A 61 -5.48 13.30 7.84
C VAL A 61 -4.48 14.40 7.48
N ASN A 62 -3.21 14.22 7.83
CA ASN A 62 -2.14 15.17 7.52
C ASN A 62 -1.50 14.93 6.15
N ARG A 63 -1.83 13.81 5.49
CA ARG A 63 -1.34 13.51 4.14
C ARG A 63 -2.01 14.44 3.13
N TYR A 64 -1.23 15.00 2.21
CA TYR A 64 -1.78 15.70 1.06
C TYR A 64 -2.53 14.74 0.11
N TYR A 65 -3.72 15.13 -0.31
CA TYR A 65 -4.48 14.48 -1.38
C TYR A 65 -5.33 15.53 -2.10
N ASP A 66 -5.58 15.31 -3.40
CA ASP A 66 -6.45 16.17 -4.21
C ASP A 66 -7.84 15.54 -4.42
N ALA A 67 -8.69 16.22 -5.20
CA ALA A 67 -10.06 15.78 -5.49
C ALA A 67 -10.13 14.38 -6.14
N ARG A 68 -9.11 13.97 -6.91
CA ARG A 68 -9.04 12.67 -7.59
C ARG A 68 -8.82 11.53 -6.59
N ASN A 69 -8.11 11.79 -5.50
CA ASN A 69 -7.78 10.80 -4.47
C ASN A 69 -8.72 10.85 -3.25
N LYS A 70 -9.59 11.86 -3.13
CA LYS A 70 -10.50 12.04 -1.99
C LYS A 70 -11.34 10.79 -1.69
N ALA A 71 -11.87 10.12 -2.71
CA ALA A 71 -12.65 8.89 -2.52
C ALA A 71 -11.80 7.78 -1.89
N SER A 72 -10.57 7.58 -2.37
CA SER A 72 -9.63 6.60 -1.83
C SER A 72 -9.24 6.90 -0.38
N HIS A 73 -9.02 8.18 -0.04
CA HIS A 73 -8.73 8.59 1.34
C HIS A 73 -9.88 8.27 2.31
N GLU A 74 -11.12 8.56 1.93
CA GLU A 74 -12.29 8.27 2.77
C GLU A 74 -12.55 6.77 2.93
N VAL A 75 -12.28 5.97 1.89
CA VAL A 75 -12.31 4.50 2.00
C VAL A 75 -11.18 4.01 2.91
N ALA A 76 -9.97 4.55 2.78
CA ALA A 76 -8.84 4.18 3.62
C ALA A 76 -9.11 4.44 5.10
N LYS A 77 -9.78 5.54 5.47
CA LYS A 77 -10.20 5.80 6.86
C LYS A 77 -11.12 4.71 7.41
N LYS A 78 -12.08 4.24 6.61
CA LYS A 78 -12.99 3.16 7.01
C LYS A 78 -12.24 1.84 7.17
N LEU A 79 -11.33 1.54 6.23
CA LEU A 79 -10.51 0.33 6.28
C LEU A 79 -9.53 0.34 7.46
N LYS A 80 -8.95 1.50 7.80
CA LYS A 80 -8.07 1.68 8.96
C LYS A 80 -8.71 1.13 10.24
N VAL A 81 -9.97 1.49 10.48
CA VAL A 81 -10.73 1.00 11.64
C VAL A 81 -10.84 -0.53 11.64
N VAL A 82 -11.01 -1.17 10.48
CA VAL A 82 -11.07 -2.63 10.40
C VAL A 82 -9.69 -3.23 10.67
N VAL A 83 -8.64 -2.77 9.97
CA VAL A 83 -7.30 -3.36 10.05
C VAL A 83 -6.57 -3.08 11.38
N GLU A 84 -6.99 -2.08 12.15
CA GLU A 84 -6.48 -1.84 13.51
C GLU A 84 -7.09 -2.81 14.54
N ASN A 85 -8.31 -3.28 14.30
CA ASN A 85 -9.01 -4.19 15.22
C ASN A 85 -8.72 -5.68 14.93
N GLU A 86 -8.13 -5.99 13.78
CA GLU A 86 -7.79 -7.37 13.39
C GLU A 86 -6.35 -7.73 13.77
N CYS A 87 -6.16 -8.88 14.42
CA CYS A 87 -4.84 -9.40 14.75
C CYS A 87 -4.25 -10.15 13.54
N LEU A 88 -3.21 -9.57 12.92
CA LEU A 88 -2.37 -10.29 11.97
C LEU A 88 -1.19 -10.92 12.73
N PRO A 89 -1.09 -12.27 12.80
CA PRO A 89 -0.03 -12.90 13.55
C PRO A 89 1.35 -12.52 13.00
N TYR A 90 2.28 -12.19 13.89
CA TYR A 90 3.71 -12.17 13.58
C TYR A 90 4.19 -13.62 13.56
N ILE A 91 4.30 -14.22 12.37
CA ILE A 91 5.18 -15.38 12.16
C ILE A 91 6.62 -14.90 12.29
#